data_AF-A0A351UUF1-F1
#
_entry.id   AF-A0A351UUF1-F1
#
_cell.length_a   1.000
_cell.length_b   1.000
_cell.length_c   1.000
_cell.angle_alpha   90.00
_cell.angle_beta   90.00
_cell.angle_gamma   90.00
#
_symmetry.space_group_name_H-M   'P 1'
#
loop_
_entity.id
_entity.type
_entity.pdbx_description
1 polymer ?
#
loop_
_entity_poly.entity_id
_entity_poly.type
_entity_poly.pdbx_seq_one_letter_code
_entity_poly.pdbx_strand_id
1 'polypeptide(L)'
;GDTGLFNRLAQYRGADPVDWMHSASVFWIICVLYWWKYTGYHILIFYARLQMLPKAYYESASLCGAGRITSFRYITLPLIFPVIAFNLVLAVMNAFKCYREAFLLGGNYPDDSIYLLQHFMNNHFRNLNYQKISAASVTLMSGILLAAGIGWCGYRIVRGKADA
;
A
#
# COMPACT_ATOMS: atom_id res chain seq x y z
N GLY A 1 -11.34 22.47 7.04
CA GLY A 1 -11.42 21.41 8.06
C GLY A 1 -12.69 21.47 8.88
N ASP A 2 -13.26 22.66 9.13
CA ASP A 2 -14.01 22.88 10.38
C ASP A 2 -15.51 22.57 10.34
N THR A 3 -16.09 22.37 9.15
CA THR A 3 -17.54 22.16 8.96
C THR A 3 -17.91 20.74 8.56
N GLY A 4 -17.01 19.77 8.75
CA GLY A 4 -17.27 18.36 8.45
C GLY A 4 -18.41 17.78 9.30
N LEU A 5 -19.15 16.82 8.73
CA LEU A 5 -20.27 16.11 9.37
C LEU A 5 -19.87 15.51 10.74
N PHE A 6 -18.64 15.03 10.86
CA PHE A 6 -18.06 14.52 12.10
C PHE A 6 -17.84 15.60 13.17
N ASN A 7 -17.32 16.78 12.79
CA ASN A 7 -17.19 17.90 13.73
C ASN A 7 -18.56 18.43 14.15
N ARG A 8 -19.57 18.43 13.28
CA ARG A 8 -20.95 18.80 13.65
C ARG A 8 -21.56 17.82 14.65
N LEU A 9 -21.32 16.51 14.49
CA LEU A 9 -21.74 15.48 15.45
C LEU A 9 -21.00 15.59 16.79
N ALA A 10 -19.72 15.95 16.77
CA ALA A 10 -18.92 16.18 17.98
C ALA A 10 -19.39 17.44 18.73
N GLN A 11 -19.64 18.53 18.01
CA GLN A 11 -20.18 19.78 18.57
C GLN A 11 -21.59 19.60 19.14
N TYR A 12 -22.45 18.77 18.52
CA TYR A 12 -23.75 18.41 19.10
C TYR A 12 -23.62 17.73 20.48
N ARG A 13 -22.50 17.03 20.73
CA ARG A 13 -22.19 16.40 22.02
C ARG A 13 -21.34 17.29 22.94
N GLY A 14 -21.13 18.56 22.60
CA GLY A 14 -20.38 19.53 23.41
C GLY A 14 -18.86 19.40 23.33
N ALA A 15 -18.31 18.67 22.35
CA ALA A 15 -16.88 18.58 22.13
C ALA A 15 -16.37 19.67 21.17
N ASP A 16 -15.15 20.13 21.38
CA ASP A 16 -14.50 21.11 20.52
C ASP A 16 -14.26 20.56 19.10
N PRO A 17 -14.36 21.41 18.06
CA PRO A 17 -14.04 21.00 16.69
C PRO A 17 -12.58 20.58 16.58
N VAL A 18 -12.35 19.36 16.10
CA VAL A 18 -11.01 18.84 15.86
C VAL A 18 -10.62 19.11 14.40
N ASP A 19 -9.48 19.76 14.17
CA ASP A 19 -8.94 19.88 12.82
C ASP A 19 -8.24 18.59 12.40
N TRP A 20 -9.02 17.70 11.82
CA TRP A 20 -8.55 16.40 11.35
C TRP A 20 -7.60 16.50 10.15
N MET A 21 -7.62 17.61 9.39
CA MET A 21 -6.93 17.74 8.10
C MET A 21 -5.58 18.46 8.18
N HIS A 22 -5.35 19.22 9.23
CA HIS A 22 -4.07 19.90 9.49
C HIS A 22 -3.36 19.35 10.74
N SER A 23 -3.59 18.07 11.04
CA SER A 23 -3.04 17.35 12.18
C SER A 23 -2.40 16.04 11.73
N ALA A 24 -1.49 15.49 12.53
CA ALA A 24 -0.92 14.14 12.34
C ALA A 24 -1.98 13.02 12.23
N SER A 25 -3.23 13.30 12.61
CA SER A 25 -4.38 12.41 12.44
C SER A 25 -4.71 12.10 10.97
N VAL A 26 -4.30 12.97 10.02
CA VAL A 26 -4.53 12.77 8.57
C VAL A 26 -3.94 11.47 8.08
N PHE A 27 -2.75 11.09 8.58
CA PHE A 27 -2.09 9.86 8.18
C PHE A 27 -3.00 8.64 8.35
N TRP A 28 -3.63 8.51 9.52
CA TRP A 28 -4.54 7.41 9.81
C TRP A 28 -5.80 7.44 8.96
N ILE A 29 -6.33 8.64 8.71
CA ILE A 29 -7.50 8.82 7.83
C ILE A 29 -7.16 8.33 6.42
N ILE A 30 -5.97 8.66 5.90
CA ILE A 30 -5.49 8.16 4.61
C ILE A 30 -5.36 6.64 4.64
N CYS A 31 -4.75 6.05 5.67
CA CYS A 31 -4.61 4.60 5.77
C CYS A 31 -5.97 3.88 5.72
N VAL A 32 -6.97 4.37 6.46
CA VAL A 32 -8.31 3.77 6.48
C VAL A 32 -9.01 3.93 5.13
N LEU A 33 -8.93 5.10 4.50
CA LEU A 33 -9.47 5.33 3.17
C LEU A 33 -8.80 4.45 2.12
N TYR A 34 -7.49 4.25 2.24
CA TYR A 34 -6.72 3.38 1.36
C TYR A 34 -7.16 1.94 1.54
N TRP A 35 -7.23 1.43 2.78
CA TRP A 35 -7.75 0.10 3.04
C TRP A 35 -9.15 -0.09 2.45
N TRP A 36 -10.08 0.81 2.74
CA TRP A 36 -11.44 0.75 2.18
C TRP A 36 -11.45 0.66 0.65
N LYS A 37 -10.69 1.54 -0.01
CA LYS A 37 -10.60 1.59 -1.47
C LYS A 37 -10.08 0.28 -2.08
N TYR A 38 -9.07 -0.33 -1.46
CA TYR A 38 -8.42 -1.52 -2.02
C TYR A 38 -9.05 -2.84 -1.56
N THR A 39 -9.81 -2.84 -0.46
CA THR A 39 -10.52 -4.03 0.05
C THR A 39 -11.38 -4.68 -1.02
N GLY A 40 -12.16 -3.90 -1.79
CA GLY A 40 -13.01 -4.45 -2.85
C GLY A 40 -12.24 -5.21 -3.93
N TYR A 41 -11.13 -4.63 -4.41
CA TYR A 41 -10.26 -5.25 -5.40
C TYR A 41 -9.62 -6.55 -4.88
N HIS A 42 -9.13 -6.53 -3.65
CA HIS A 42 -8.48 -7.69 -3.04
C HIS A 42 -9.46 -8.84 -2.79
N ILE A 43 -10.68 -8.55 -2.35
CA ILE A 43 -11.73 -9.56 -2.15
C ILE A 43 -12.07 -10.25 -3.48
N LEU A 44 -12.20 -9.50 -4.57
CA LEU A 44 -12.50 -10.07 -5.90
C LEU A 44 -11.41 -11.05 -6.36
N ILE A 45 -10.14 -10.68 -6.19
CA ILE A 45 -9.01 -11.56 -6.52
C ILE A 45 -9.04 -12.84 -5.68
N PHE A 46 -9.23 -12.71 -4.36
CA PHE A 46 -9.30 -13.87 -3.49
C PHE A 46 -10.49 -14.77 -3.83
N TYR A 47 -11.65 -14.18 -4.10
CA TYR A 47 -12.85 -14.91 -4.48
C TYR A 47 -12.66 -15.69 -5.79
N ALA A 48 -12.12 -15.04 -6.82
CA ALA A 48 -11.80 -15.70 -8.09
C ALA A 48 -10.87 -16.90 -7.88
N ARG A 49 -9.84 -16.75 -7.02
CA ARG A 49 -8.93 -17.87 -6.72
C ARG A 49 -9.62 -18.99 -5.96
N LEU A 50 -10.47 -18.67 -4.99
CA LEU A 50 -11.21 -19.67 -4.20
C LEU A 50 -12.15 -20.50 -5.09
N GLN A 51 -12.75 -19.90 -6.12
CA GLN A 51 -13.60 -20.62 -7.07
C GLN A 51 -12.85 -21.64 -7.92
N MET A 52 -11.56 -21.43 -8.18
CA MET A 52 -10.73 -22.34 -8.99
C MET A 52 -10.21 -23.55 -8.20
N LEU A 53 -10.49 -23.65 -6.89
CA LEU A 53 -10.04 -24.77 -6.06
C LEU A 53 -10.83 -26.05 -6.40
N PRO A 54 -10.14 -27.17 -6.74
CA PRO A 54 -10.83 -28.43 -7.02
C PRO A 54 -11.59 -28.94 -5.79
N LYS A 55 -12.88 -29.24 -5.96
CA LYS A 55 -13.75 -29.75 -4.88
C LYS A 55 -13.29 -31.10 -4.32
N ALA A 56 -12.59 -31.90 -5.13
CA ALA A 56 -12.05 -33.20 -4.75
C ALA A 56 -11.17 -33.15 -3.49
N TYR A 57 -10.39 -32.07 -3.28
CA TYR A 57 -9.58 -31.93 -2.06
C TYR A 57 -10.45 -31.81 -0.79
N TYR A 58 -11.61 -31.16 -0.88
CA TYR A 58 -12.53 -31.01 0.25
C TYR A 58 -13.34 -32.28 0.51
N GLU A 59 -13.69 -33.03 -0.55
CA GLU A 59 -14.37 -34.33 -0.43
C GLU A 59 -13.46 -35.38 0.21
N SER A 60 -12.18 -35.46 -0.18
CA SER A 60 -11.21 -36.34 0.48
C SER A 60 -11.01 -35.95 1.95
N ALA A 61 -11.00 -34.65 2.26
CA ALA A 61 -10.84 -34.16 3.62
C ALA A 61 -12.05 -34.49 4.51
N SER A 62 -13.28 -34.44 3.97
CA SER A 62 -14.48 -34.82 4.71
C SER A 62 -14.53 -36.32 4.98
N LEU A 63 -14.08 -37.16 4.03
CA LEU A 63 -13.92 -38.60 4.23
C LEU A 63 -12.90 -38.93 5.34
N CYS A 64 -11.86 -38.11 5.48
CA CYS A 64 -10.87 -38.21 6.57
C CYS A 64 -11.34 -37.58 7.91
N GLY A 65 -12.58 -37.10 8.01
CA GLY A 65 -13.09 -36.48 9.24
C GLY A 65 -12.47 -35.11 9.57
N ALA A 66 -11.83 -34.45 8.61
CA ALA A 66 -11.21 -33.14 8.85
C ALA A 66 -12.27 -32.04 9.03
N GLY A 67 -12.17 -31.28 10.12
CA GLY A 67 -13.03 -30.12 10.38
C GLY A 67 -12.71 -28.89 9.53
N ARG A 68 -13.62 -27.91 9.49
CA ARG A 68 -13.49 -26.68 8.66
C ARG A 68 -12.18 -25.91 8.87
N ILE A 69 -11.70 -25.80 10.11
CA ILE A 69 -10.46 -25.07 10.43
C ILE A 69 -9.24 -25.83 9.87
N THR A 70 -9.23 -27.16 9.98
CA THR A 70 -8.19 -28.03 9.45
C THR A 70 -8.16 -27.94 7.93
N SER A 71 -9.31 -28.04 7.26
CA SER A 71 -9.39 -27.87 5.80
C SER A 71 -8.94 -26.48 5.36
N PHE A 72 -9.29 -25.41 6.09
CA PHE A 72 -8.81 -24.07 5.77
C PHE A 72 -7.29 -23.93 5.87
N ARG A 73 -6.67 -24.41 6.95
CA ARG A 73 -5.23 -24.26 7.18
C ARG A 73 -4.35 -25.14 6.30
N TYR A 74 -4.81 -26.35 5.99
CA TYR A 74 -4.02 -27.35 5.26
C TYR A 74 -4.37 -27.47 3.77
N ILE A 75 -5.55 -27.01 3.34
CA ILE A 75 -5.98 -27.10 1.93
C ILE A 75 -6.10 -25.69 1.36
N THR A 76 -6.97 -24.86 1.94
CA THR A 76 -7.27 -23.54 1.37
C THR A 76 -6.06 -22.62 1.41
N LEU A 77 -5.46 -22.41 2.59
CA LEU A 77 -4.37 -21.45 2.81
C LEU A 77 -3.13 -21.74 1.92
N PRO A 78 -2.63 -22.99 1.81
CA PRO A 78 -1.49 -23.28 0.94
C PRO A 78 -1.80 -23.08 -0.54
N LEU A 79 -3.01 -23.44 -0.99
CA LEU A 79 -3.41 -23.33 -2.40
C LEU A 79 -3.67 -21.86 -2.85
N ILE A 80 -4.03 -20.98 -1.92
CA ILE A 80 -4.19 -19.53 -2.19
C ILE A 80 -2.92 -18.72 -1.89
N PHE A 81 -1.89 -19.31 -1.26
CA PHE A 81 -0.66 -18.62 -0.88
C PHE A 81 0.01 -17.85 -2.04
N PRO A 82 0.11 -18.39 -3.28
CA PRO A 82 0.66 -17.63 -4.41
C PRO A 82 -0.12 -16.35 -4.71
N VAL A 83 -1.45 -16.39 -4.53
CA VAL A 83 -2.32 -15.23 -4.73
C VAL A 83 -2.20 -14.24 -3.59
N ILE A 84 -2.02 -14.70 -2.34
CA ILE A 84 -1.69 -13.82 -1.21
C ILE A 84 -0.38 -13.07 -1.48
N ALA A 85 0.67 -13.77 -1.92
CA ALA A 85 1.96 -13.17 -2.23
C ALA A 85 1.85 -12.13 -3.37
N PHE A 86 1.15 -12.47 -4.45
CA PHE A 86 0.88 -11.55 -5.55
C PHE A 86 0.15 -10.29 -5.07
N ASN A 87 -0.90 -10.48 -4.28
CA ASN A 87 -1.70 -9.39 -3.73
C ASN A 87 -0.87 -8.49 -2.79
N LEU A 88 -0.01 -9.08 -1.95
CA LEU A 88 0.91 -8.34 -1.09
C LEU A 88 1.86 -7.44 -1.90
N VAL A 89 2.43 -7.95 -2.98
CA VAL A 89 3.30 -7.15 -3.88
C VAL A 89 2.53 -5.99 -4.50
N LEU A 90 1.29 -6.22 -4.95
CA LEU A 90 0.44 -5.16 -5.47
C LEU A 90 0.11 -4.12 -4.39
N ALA A 91 -0.19 -4.55 -3.16
CA ALA A 91 -0.51 -3.66 -2.05
C ALA A 91 0.70 -2.77 -1.70
N VAL A 92 1.90 -3.34 -1.63
CA VAL A 92 3.14 -2.57 -1.40
C VAL A 92 3.40 -1.60 -2.55
N MET A 93 3.28 -2.05 -3.81
CA MET A 93 3.43 -1.19 -4.98
C MET A 93 2.44 -0.02 -4.95
N ASN A 94 1.19 -0.28 -4.58
CA ASN A 94 0.15 0.74 -4.48
C ASN A 94 0.45 1.73 -3.34
N ALA A 95 0.90 1.25 -2.17
CA ALA A 95 1.29 2.11 -1.06
C ALA A 95 2.35 3.16 -1.46
N PHE A 96 3.34 2.80 -2.28
CA PHE A 96 4.32 3.75 -2.81
C PHE A 96 3.74 4.78 -3.81
N LYS A 97 2.57 4.51 -4.39
CA LYS A 97 1.89 5.34 -5.39
C LYS A 97 0.77 6.23 -4.81
N CYS A 98 0.68 6.36 -3.48
CA CYS A 98 -0.42 7.06 -2.80
C CYS A 98 -0.42 8.60 -2.90
N TYR A 99 0.42 9.20 -3.76
CA TYR A 99 0.53 10.65 -3.91
C TYR A 99 -0.80 11.32 -4.24
N ARG A 100 -1.57 10.77 -5.17
CA ARG A 100 -2.84 11.39 -5.60
C ARG A 100 -3.83 11.47 -4.44
N GLU A 101 -3.88 10.44 -3.61
CA GLU A 101 -4.73 10.37 -2.43
C GLU A 101 -4.30 11.38 -1.37
N ALA A 102 -2.99 11.51 -1.12
CA ALA A 102 -2.45 12.53 -0.22
C ALA A 102 -2.73 13.96 -0.71
N PHE A 103 -2.54 14.21 -2.00
CA PHE A 103 -2.80 15.50 -2.63
C PHE A 103 -4.29 15.88 -2.61
N LEU A 104 -5.19 14.91 -2.82
CA LEU A 104 -6.63 15.15 -2.79
C LEU A 104 -7.12 15.63 -1.42
N LEU A 105 -6.47 15.16 -0.35
CA LEU A 105 -6.85 15.48 1.02
C LEU A 105 -6.14 16.74 1.54
N GLY A 106 -4.81 16.77 1.51
CA GLY A 106 -4.04 17.87 2.09
C GLY A 106 -3.59 18.94 1.09
N GLY A 107 -3.89 18.78 -0.20
CA GLY A 107 -3.56 19.77 -1.23
C GLY A 107 -2.06 19.85 -1.54
N ASN A 108 -1.58 21.07 -1.84
CA ASN A 108 -0.19 21.29 -2.24
C ASN A 108 0.78 21.24 -1.05
N TYR A 109 0.34 21.71 0.12
CA TYR A 109 1.14 21.77 1.36
C TYR A 109 0.39 21.03 2.48
N PRO A 110 0.33 19.68 2.40
CA PRO A 110 -0.26 18.89 3.45
C PRO A 110 0.63 18.88 4.71
N ASP A 111 0.08 18.36 5.81
CA ASP A 111 0.85 18.06 7.04
C ASP A 111 2.07 17.18 6.73
N ASP A 112 3.15 17.37 7.49
CA ASP A 112 4.43 16.65 7.30
C ASP A 112 4.26 15.12 7.33
N SER A 113 3.27 14.60 8.06
CA SER A 113 2.97 13.16 8.14
C SER A 113 2.57 12.52 6.79
N ILE A 114 2.09 13.32 5.84
CA ILE A 114 1.65 12.86 4.51
C ILE A 114 2.32 13.66 3.37
N TYR A 115 3.40 14.37 3.67
CA TYR A 115 4.16 15.12 2.70
C TYR A 115 5.10 14.21 1.89
N LEU A 116 4.67 13.86 0.68
CA LEU A 116 5.46 13.04 -0.25
C LEU A 116 6.44 13.85 -1.10
N LEU A 117 7.46 13.18 -1.62
CA LEU A 117 8.44 13.74 -2.57
C LEU A 117 7.78 14.45 -3.76
N GLN A 118 6.66 13.92 -4.27
CA GLN A 118 5.92 14.55 -5.37
C GLN A 118 5.36 15.93 -4.99
N HIS A 119 4.98 16.17 -3.72
CA HIS A 119 4.61 17.51 -3.25
C HIS A 119 5.81 18.45 -3.32
N PHE A 120 6.98 18.01 -2.84
CA PHE A 120 8.22 18.77 -2.93
C PHE A 120 8.55 19.15 -4.37
N MET A 121 8.50 18.19 -5.29
CA MET A 121 8.73 18.44 -6.72
C MET A 121 7.73 19.45 -7.30
N ASN A 122 6.43 19.25 -7.08
CA ASN A 122 5.38 20.11 -7.64
C ASN A 122 5.44 21.55 -7.07
N ASN A 123 5.64 21.68 -5.76
CA ASN A 123 5.73 22.97 -5.09
C ASN A 123 6.95 23.77 -5.55
N HIS A 124 8.11 23.13 -5.67
CA HIS A 124 9.31 23.81 -6.17
C HIS A 124 9.21 24.11 -7.67
N PHE A 125 8.50 23.28 -8.45
CA PHE A 125 8.25 23.54 -9.87
C PHE A 125 7.38 24.78 -10.05
N ARG A 126 6.29 24.90 -9.30
CA ARG A 126 5.42 26.09 -9.31
C ARG A 126 6.17 27.36 -8.90
N ASN A 127 7.09 27.26 -7.95
CA ASN A 127 7.90 28.38 -7.49
C ASN A 127 9.13 28.66 -8.38
N LEU A 128 9.21 28.07 -9.58
CA LEU A 128 10.31 28.21 -10.56
C LEU A 128 11.70 27.90 -9.98
N ASN A 129 11.76 27.13 -8.90
CA ASN A 129 13.00 26.75 -8.21
C ASN A 129 13.64 25.51 -8.88
N TYR A 130 13.91 25.62 -10.18
CA TYR A 130 14.44 24.51 -11.01
C TYR A 130 15.74 23.93 -10.47
N GLN A 131 16.57 24.75 -9.82
CA GLN A 131 17.84 24.31 -9.22
C GLN A 131 17.62 23.26 -8.13
N LYS A 132 16.66 23.47 -7.22
CA LYS A 132 16.34 22.52 -6.14
C LYS A 132 15.72 21.23 -6.67
N ILE A 133 14.88 21.34 -7.69
CA ILE A 133 14.25 20.18 -8.35
C ILE A 133 15.29 19.33 -9.04
N SER A 134 16.18 19.96 -9.80
CA SER A 134 17.27 19.30 -10.51
C SER A 134 18.20 18.56 -9.54
N ALA A 135 18.64 19.23 -8.46
CA ALA A 135 19.47 18.62 -7.43
C ALA A 135 18.81 17.37 -6.82
N ALA A 136 17.56 17.49 -6.38
CA ALA A 136 16.83 16.35 -5.81
C ALA A 136 16.61 15.21 -6.81
N SER A 137 16.34 15.53 -8.09
CA SER A 137 16.16 14.53 -9.15
C SER A 137 17.44 13.73 -9.39
N VAL A 138 18.59 14.41 -9.44
CA VAL A 138 19.89 13.77 -9.63
C VAL A 138 20.28 12.92 -8.42
N THR A 139 20.06 13.41 -7.19
CA THR A 139 20.33 12.65 -5.96
C THR A 139 19.49 11.38 -5.86
N LEU A 140 18.22 11.43 -6.26
CA LEU A 140 17.36 10.24 -6.27
C LEU A 140 17.78 9.26 -7.37
N MET A 141 18.07 9.76 -8.57
CA MET A 141 18.53 8.93 -9.68
C MET A 141 19.83 8.21 -9.33
N SER A 142 20.80 8.91 -8.73
CA SER A 142 22.06 8.29 -8.32
C SER A 142 21.84 7.22 -7.25
N GLY A 143 20.96 7.47 -6.26
CA GLY A 143 20.59 6.47 -5.26
C GLY A 143 19.96 5.21 -5.86
N ILE A 144 19.05 5.37 -6.82
CA ILE A 144 18.41 4.25 -7.52
C ILE A 144 19.43 3.45 -8.33
N LEU A 145 20.33 4.12 -9.05
CA LEU A 145 21.38 3.46 -9.82
C LEU A 145 22.37 2.68 -8.94
N LEU A 146 22.72 3.23 -7.77
CA LEU A 146 23.57 2.52 -6.79
C LEU A 146 22.88 1.26 -6.27
N ALA A 147 21.60 1.36 -5.87
CA ALA A 147 20.83 0.21 -5.40
C ALA A 147 20.70 -0.88 -6.49
N ALA A 148 20.40 -0.47 -7.73
CA ALA A 148 20.34 -1.37 -8.88
C ALA A 148 21.70 -2.03 -9.17
N GLY A 149 22.78 -1.26 -9.09
CA GLY A 149 24.15 -1.76 -9.25
C GLY A 149 24.53 -2.81 -8.20
N ILE A 150 24.21 -2.55 -6.93
CA ILE A 150 24.43 -3.50 -5.83
C ILE A 150 23.62 -4.80 -6.07
N GLY A 151 22.34 -4.66 -6.43
CA GLY A 151 21.49 -5.81 -6.74
C GLY A 151 22.01 -6.64 -7.92
N TRP A 152 22.48 -5.97 -8.97
CA TRP A 152 23.06 -6.61 -10.15
C TRP A 152 24.37 -7.33 -9.83
N CYS A 153 25.25 -6.73 -9.01
CA CYS A 153 26.47 -7.37 -8.52
C CYS A 153 26.13 -8.62 -7.68
N GLY A 154 25.15 -8.52 -6.78
CA GLY A 154 24.67 -9.67 -6.00
C GLY A 154 24.15 -10.80 -6.89
N TYR A 155 23.34 -10.48 -7.90
CA TYR A 155 22.83 -11.44 -8.87
C TYR A 155 23.96 -12.13 -9.66
N ARG A 156 24.97 -11.36 -10.11
CA ARG A 156 26.16 -11.89 -10.79
C ARG A 156 26.93 -12.89 -9.92
N ILE A 157 27.10 -12.61 -8.63
CA ILE A 157 27.81 -13.48 -7.69
C ILE A 157 27.05 -14.79 -7.46
N VAL A 158 25.73 -14.73 -7.26
CA VAL A 158 24.89 -15.92 -7.04
C VAL A 158 24.88 -16.80 -8.29
N ARG A 159 24.75 -16.21 -9.48
CA ARG A 159 24.79 -16.95 -10.74
C ARG A 159 26.16 -17.60 -10.98
N GLY A 160 27.26 -16.86 -10.73
CA GLY A 160 28.61 -17.40 -10.87
C GLY A 160 28.93 -18.59 -9.94
N LYS A 161 28.21 -18.71 -8.80
CA LYS A 161 28.29 -19.89 -7.91
C LYS A 161 27.41 -21.07 -8.34
N ALA A 162 26.39 -20.83 -9.17
CA ALA A 162 25.52 -21.89 -9.68
C ALA A 162 26.10 -22.56 -10.94
N ASP A 163 27.00 -21.86 -11.64
CA ASP A 163 27.67 -22.32 -12.86
C ASP A 163 29.05 -22.98 -12.58
N ALA A 164 29.48 -23.10 -11.32
CA ALA A 164 30.78 -23.64 -10.87
C ALA A 164 30.59 -24.91 -10.01
#